data_AF-A0A6H9JW65-F1
#
_entry.id   AF-A0A6H9JW65-F1
#
_cell.length_a   1.000
_cell.length_b   1.000
_cell.length_c   1.000
_cell.angle_alpha   90.00
_cell.angle_beta   90.00
_cell.angle_gamma   90.00
#
_symmetry.space_group_name_H-M   'P 1'
#
loop_
_entity.id
_entity.type
_entity.pdbx_description
1 polymer ?
#
loop_
_entity_poly.entity_id
_entity_poly.type
_entity_poly.pdbx_seq_one_letter_code
_entity_poly.pdbx_strand_id
1 'polypeptide(L)'
;MKIGHISDLHLGIDNYGRINPETGLNSRFVDFFETLEFCLKTCVERKVDIVLFGGDIFKNSFPSPTTQKMFAEKISILLRNEIPLIILTGNHDAPISFGKSSPIELYESLGLPTIKVVSKPENLRMKTKSGELQLLCLPWPTTSNFRTREEAKSISREEIAQEVVKRCNAWLTQQAELLDKTLPSVILAHVNIASAIFSGTEKRAMITPDPTFETSDFRLDGIDYVALGHVHKFQNLNENYTIPIVYPGSIERIDFGEEKNEKGFVIAEIKEKGKTEFEFIPTNARGFLTIKIDVTDSENPMAQIEKELKAENISGKILRVILKIKKSDETAIDKQKIDKLLQKAFYLAKIEFITEEEKRRKRIFVTKDENLQDSVKKYLRKREDLSEHQDKILEKVDDLESRISQE
;
A
#
# COMPACT_ATOMS: atom_id res chain seq x y z
N MET A 1 24.12 -7.03 -18.60
CA MET A 1 23.07 -8.01 -18.21
C MET A 1 21.83 -7.25 -17.78
N LYS A 2 20.65 -7.58 -18.33
CA LYS A 2 19.36 -6.96 -18.07
C LYS A 2 18.47 -7.86 -17.22
N ILE A 3 17.90 -7.31 -16.17
CA ILE A 3 17.11 -8.02 -15.16
C ILE A 3 15.72 -7.38 -15.13
N GLY A 4 14.69 -8.18 -15.39
CA GLY A 4 13.30 -7.77 -15.15
C GLY A 4 12.96 -7.96 -13.68
N HIS A 5 12.82 -6.88 -12.92
CA HIS A 5 12.48 -6.91 -11.50
C HIS A 5 11.02 -6.48 -11.31
N ILE A 6 10.18 -7.45 -10.93
CA ILE A 6 8.74 -7.29 -10.73
C ILE A 6 8.43 -7.78 -9.31
N SER A 7 7.54 -7.11 -8.57
CA SER A 7 7.19 -7.55 -7.21
C SER A 7 5.74 -7.22 -6.88
N ASP A 8 5.25 -7.77 -5.76
CA ASP A 8 4.00 -7.39 -5.10
C ASP A 8 2.82 -7.46 -6.07
N LEU A 9 2.66 -8.63 -6.69
CA LEU A 9 1.65 -8.89 -7.71
C LEU A 9 0.25 -8.97 -7.10
N HIS A 10 0.14 -9.57 -5.90
CA HIS A 10 -1.12 -9.78 -5.17
C HIS A 10 -2.26 -10.36 -6.03
N LEU A 11 -1.93 -11.34 -6.89
CA LEU A 11 -2.90 -11.94 -7.80
C LEU A 11 -4.07 -12.57 -7.01
N GLY A 12 -5.28 -12.34 -7.49
CA GLY A 12 -6.51 -12.71 -6.79
C GLY A 12 -7.22 -11.55 -6.08
N ILE A 13 -6.71 -10.32 -6.18
CA ILE A 13 -7.47 -9.13 -5.82
C ILE A 13 -8.63 -8.92 -6.79
N ASP A 14 -9.80 -8.63 -6.21
CA ASP A 14 -11.09 -8.51 -6.87
C ASP A 14 -11.95 -7.38 -6.30
N ASN A 15 -11.37 -6.55 -5.41
CA ASN A 15 -12.04 -5.39 -4.86
C ASN A 15 -12.30 -4.36 -5.95
N TYR A 16 -13.39 -3.59 -5.82
CA TYR A 16 -13.73 -2.50 -6.76
C TYR A 16 -13.89 -2.93 -8.22
N GLY A 17 -14.29 -4.18 -8.46
CA GLY A 17 -14.56 -4.73 -9.78
C GLY A 17 -16.02 -5.17 -9.95
N ARG A 18 -16.40 -5.48 -11.19
CA ARG A 18 -17.71 -6.02 -11.55
C ARG A 18 -17.51 -7.39 -12.18
N ILE A 19 -18.45 -8.30 -11.97
CA ILE A 19 -18.45 -9.60 -12.67
C ILE A 19 -18.82 -9.34 -14.12
N ASN A 20 -17.96 -9.77 -15.04
CA ASN A 20 -18.29 -9.81 -16.46
C ASN A 20 -19.25 -10.99 -16.70
N PRO A 21 -20.47 -10.76 -17.25
CA PRO A 21 -21.46 -11.82 -17.43
C PRO A 21 -21.06 -12.89 -18.47
N GLU A 22 -20.18 -12.56 -19.41
CA GLU A 22 -19.73 -13.49 -20.45
C GLU A 22 -18.63 -14.42 -19.94
N THR A 23 -17.67 -13.88 -19.19
CA THR A 23 -16.50 -14.65 -18.70
C THR A 23 -16.69 -15.18 -17.29
N GLY A 24 -17.63 -14.63 -16.52
CA GLY A 24 -17.81 -14.90 -15.09
C GLY A 24 -16.71 -14.33 -14.19
N LEU A 25 -15.72 -13.60 -14.76
CA LEU A 25 -14.58 -13.09 -14.02
C LEU A 25 -14.81 -11.66 -13.53
N ASN A 26 -14.25 -11.34 -12.36
CA ASN A 26 -14.24 -9.98 -11.85
C ASN A 26 -13.28 -9.10 -12.67
N SER A 27 -13.71 -7.91 -13.07
CA SER A 27 -12.93 -7.01 -13.92
C SER A 27 -11.62 -6.54 -13.27
N ARG A 28 -11.58 -6.35 -11.94
CA ARG A 28 -10.34 -6.03 -11.24
C ARG A 28 -9.41 -7.22 -11.16
N PHE A 29 -9.94 -8.41 -10.94
CA PHE A 29 -9.14 -9.63 -11.04
C PHE A 29 -8.46 -9.74 -12.42
N VAL A 30 -9.16 -9.42 -13.50
CA VAL A 30 -8.59 -9.40 -14.86
C VAL A 30 -7.49 -8.34 -15.02
N ASP A 31 -7.70 -7.11 -14.53
CA ASP A 31 -6.70 -6.03 -14.62
C ASP A 31 -5.32 -6.45 -14.09
N PHE A 32 -5.26 -7.16 -12.96
CA PHE A 32 -4.00 -7.64 -12.39
C PHE A 32 -3.26 -8.63 -13.32
N PHE A 33 -3.99 -9.53 -13.98
CA PHE A 33 -3.40 -10.50 -14.91
C PHE A 33 -3.01 -9.89 -16.26
N GLU A 34 -3.78 -8.92 -16.75
CA GLU A 34 -3.42 -8.15 -17.96
C GLU A 34 -2.18 -7.31 -17.73
N THR A 35 -2.07 -6.71 -16.55
CA THR A 35 -0.89 -5.95 -16.13
C THR A 35 0.34 -6.85 -16.00
N LEU A 36 0.21 -8.02 -15.37
CA LEU A 36 1.30 -9.00 -15.31
C LEU A 36 1.73 -9.44 -16.71
N GLU A 37 0.77 -9.73 -17.60
CA GLU A 37 1.06 -10.08 -18.98
C GLU A 37 1.84 -8.98 -19.71
N PHE A 38 1.44 -7.72 -19.52
CA PHE A 38 2.17 -6.57 -20.06
C PHE A 38 3.62 -6.52 -19.54
N CYS A 39 3.84 -6.69 -18.24
CA CYS A 39 5.18 -6.72 -17.66
C CYS A 39 6.04 -7.83 -18.28
N LEU A 40 5.49 -9.05 -18.39
CA LEU A 40 6.21 -10.21 -18.93
C LEU A 40 6.51 -10.08 -20.43
N LYS A 41 5.55 -9.59 -21.23
CA LYS A 41 5.76 -9.29 -22.65
C LYS A 41 6.83 -8.21 -22.84
N THR A 42 6.78 -7.16 -22.03
CA THR A 42 7.80 -6.10 -22.06
C THR A 42 9.18 -6.65 -21.73
N CYS A 43 9.31 -7.54 -20.74
CA CYS A 43 10.58 -8.22 -20.43
C CYS A 43 11.13 -9.01 -21.64
N VAL A 44 10.27 -9.73 -22.36
CA VAL A 44 10.64 -10.43 -23.60
C VAL A 44 11.08 -9.45 -24.69
N GLU A 45 10.29 -8.41 -24.96
CA GLU A 45 10.57 -7.39 -25.98
C GLU A 45 11.89 -6.65 -25.70
N ARG A 46 12.14 -6.30 -24.44
CA ARG A 46 13.36 -5.63 -23.97
C ARG A 46 14.54 -6.59 -23.83
N LYS A 47 14.34 -7.87 -24.14
CA LYS A 47 15.34 -8.93 -24.11
C LYS A 47 16.05 -8.99 -22.76
N VAL A 48 15.31 -9.07 -21.66
CA VAL A 48 15.93 -9.35 -20.36
C VAL A 48 16.60 -10.72 -20.34
N ASP A 49 17.63 -10.86 -19.51
CA ASP A 49 18.39 -12.09 -19.31
C ASP A 49 17.73 -13.02 -18.29
N ILE A 50 16.99 -12.44 -17.34
CA ILE A 50 16.31 -13.12 -16.24
C ILE A 50 15.18 -12.24 -15.70
N VAL A 51 14.13 -12.85 -15.15
CA VAL A 51 13.09 -12.16 -14.38
C VAL A 51 13.18 -12.58 -12.92
N LEU A 52 13.15 -11.59 -12.03
CA LEU A 52 13.10 -11.77 -10.59
C LEU A 52 11.73 -11.29 -10.09
N PHE A 53 10.99 -12.20 -9.45
CA PHE A 53 9.82 -11.85 -8.67
C PHE A 53 10.20 -11.62 -7.20
N GLY A 54 10.02 -10.39 -6.74
CA GLY A 54 10.36 -9.92 -5.39
C GLY A 54 9.45 -10.41 -4.27
N GLY A 55 8.48 -11.27 -4.54
CA GLY A 55 7.53 -11.83 -3.57
C GLY A 55 6.12 -11.26 -3.68
N ASP A 56 5.24 -11.79 -2.83
CA ASP A 56 3.79 -11.52 -2.81
C ASP A 56 3.13 -11.74 -4.18
N ILE A 57 3.29 -12.95 -4.70
CA ILE A 57 2.69 -13.38 -5.96
C ILE A 57 1.16 -13.40 -5.85
N PHE A 58 0.65 -13.96 -4.75
CA PHE A 58 -0.78 -14.08 -4.52
C PHE A 58 -1.23 -13.17 -3.37
N LYS A 59 -2.49 -12.73 -3.43
CA LYS A 59 -3.13 -11.95 -2.35
C LYS A 59 -3.06 -12.64 -0.98
N ASN A 60 -3.00 -13.97 -0.95
CA ASN A 60 -2.96 -14.78 0.27
C ASN A 60 -2.39 -16.17 -0.03
N SER A 61 -2.13 -16.96 1.02
CA SER A 61 -1.52 -18.30 0.92
C SER A 61 -2.42 -19.39 0.31
N PHE A 62 -3.68 -19.08 0.01
CA PHE A 62 -4.66 -20.02 -0.55
C PHE A 62 -5.38 -19.43 -1.80
N PRO A 63 -4.64 -19.09 -2.87
CA PRO A 63 -5.20 -18.66 -4.15
C PRO A 63 -6.18 -19.68 -4.74
N SER A 64 -7.23 -19.18 -5.40
CA SER A 64 -8.21 -20.02 -6.09
C SER A 64 -7.56 -20.83 -7.23
N PRO A 65 -8.13 -21.98 -7.63
CA PRO A 65 -7.66 -22.72 -8.81
C PRO A 65 -7.58 -21.85 -10.08
N THR A 66 -8.52 -20.93 -10.25
CA THR A 66 -8.53 -19.97 -11.38
C THR A 66 -7.30 -19.06 -11.33
N THR A 67 -6.98 -18.50 -10.16
CA THR A 67 -5.79 -17.66 -9.96
C THR A 67 -4.51 -18.42 -10.28
N GLN A 68 -4.39 -19.66 -9.78
CA GLN A 68 -3.23 -20.51 -10.01
C GLN A 68 -3.07 -20.85 -11.50
N LYS A 69 -4.16 -21.24 -12.17
CA LYS A 69 -4.16 -21.53 -13.61
C LYS A 69 -3.73 -20.32 -14.44
N MET A 70 -4.32 -19.15 -14.19
CA MET A 70 -3.99 -17.95 -14.94
C MET A 70 -2.54 -17.49 -14.69
N PHE A 71 -2.02 -17.65 -13.48
CA PHE A 71 -0.62 -17.35 -13.20
C PHE A 71 0.32 -18.27 -14.00
N ALA A 72 0.07 -19.58 -14.00
CA ALA A 72 0.80 -20.55 -14.81
C ALA A 72 0.76 -20.19 -16.32
N GLU A 73 -0.42 -19.81 -16.82
CA GLU A 73 -0.58 -19.34 -18.21
C GLU A 73 0.26 -18.09 -18.49
N LYS A 74 0.31 -17.10 -17.59
CA LYS A 74 1.11 -15.88 -17.79
C LYS A 74 2.62 -16.17 -17.76
N ILE A 75 3.13 -16.91 -16.78
CA ILE A 75 4.57 -17.21 -16.71
C ILE A 75 5.05 -18.11 -17.86
N SER A 76 4.14 -18.82 -18.54
CA SER A 76 4.47 -19.57 -19.76
C SER A 76 5.05 -18.69 -20.87
N ILE A 77 4.80 -17.37 -20.85
CA ILE A 77 5.43 -16.38 -21.75
C ILE A 77 6.95 -16.42 -21.60
N LEU A 78 7.47 -16.44 -20.36
CA LEU A 78 8.91 -16.50 -20.11
C LEU A 78 9.49 -17.86 -20.50
N LEU A 79 8.77 -18.94 -20.15
CA LEU A 79 9.19 -20.31 -20.47
C LEU A 79 9.37 -20.53 -21.97
N ARG A 80 8.43 -20.06 -22.79
CA ARG A 80 8.48 -20.17 -24.26
C ARG A 80 9.61 -19.35 -24.89
N ASN A 81 10.11 -18.33 -24.17
CA ASN A 81 11.22 -17.49 -24.61
C ASN A 81 12.53 -17.84 -23.88
N GLU A 82 12.56 -18.96 -23.16
CA GLU A 82 13.73 -19.47 -22.42
C GLU A 82 14.33 -18.44 -21.45
N ILE A 83 13.50 -17.54 -20.91
CA ILE A 83 13.93 -16.56 -19.90
C ILE A 83 13.77 -17.20 -18.52
N PRO A 84 14.86 -17.35 -17.74
CA PRO A 84 14.77 -17.87 -16.38
C PRO A 84 13.95 -16.95 -15.48
N LEU A 85 13.22 -17.55 -14.54
CA LEU A 85 12.36 -16.90 -13.57
C LEU A 85 12.75 -17.35 -12.16
N ILE A 86 13.06 -16.38 -11.29
CA ILE A 86 13.22 -16.60 -9.86
C ILE A 86 11.98 -16.07 -9.15
N ILE A 87 11.37 -16.91 -8.30
CA ILE A 87 10.21 -16.54 -7.50
C ILE A 87 10.60 -16.56 -6.03
N LEU A 88 10.70 -15.38 -5.43
CA LEU A 88 10.92 -15.25 -3.99
C LEU A 88 9.58 -15.41 -3.25
N THR A 89 9.56 -16.10 -2.12
CA THR A 89 8.36 -16.18 -1.27
C THR A 89 8.20 -14.90 -0.42
N GLY A 90 7.07 -14.21 -0.57
CA GLY A 90 6.69 -13.07 0.28
C GLY A 90 5.88 -13.45 1.52
N ASN A 91 5.44 -12.46 2.30
CA ASN A 91 4.69 -12.70 3.52
C ASN A 91 3.24 -13.15 3.27
N HIS A 92 2.64 -12.78 2.14
CA HIS A 92 1.31 -13.25 1.75
C HIS A 92 1.33 -14.67 1.16
N ASP A 93 2.45 -15.06 0.55
CA ASP A 93 2.62 -16.36 -0.08
C ASP A 93 2.95 -17.47 0.91
N ALA A 94 3.61 -17.11 2.02
CA ALA A 94 4.04 -18.06 3.03
C ALA A 94 2.84 -18.74 3.72
N PRO A 95 2.90 -20.06 3.95
CA PRO A 95 1.83 -20.79 4.62
C PRO A 95 1.72 -20.37 6.09
N ILE A 96 0.49 -20.07 6.52
CA ILE A 96 0.21 -19.59 7.89
C ILE A 96 0.47 -20.69 8.96
N SER A 97 0.49 -21.97 8.56
CA SER A 97 0.68 -23.11 9.46
C SER A 97 1.91 -23.93 9.08
N PHE A 98 2.69 -24.31 10.10
CA PHE A 98 3.83 -25.20 9.96
C PHE A 98 3.46 -26.51 9.24
N GLY A 99 4.25 -26.91 8.23
CA GLY A 99 4.07 -28.15 7.48
C GLY A 99 3.07 -28.10 6.30
N LYS A 100 2.40 -26.96 6.06
CA LYS A 100 1.62 -26.76 4.81
C LYS A 100 2.53 -26.20 3.72
N SER A 101 2.29 -26.59 2.47
CA SER A 101 2.98 -26.03 1.30
C SER A 101 2.34 -24.73 0.84
N SER A 102 3.14 -23.81 0.31
CA SER A 102 2.66 -22.68 -0.48
C SER A 102 2.30 -23.13 -1.90
N PRO A 103 1.24 -22.60 -2.54
CA PRO A 103 0.97 -22.89 -3.96
C PRO A 103 2.09 -22.47 -4.91
N ILE A 104 3.03 -21.61 -4.48
CA ILE A 104 4.22 -21.30 -5.27
C ILE A 104 5.17 -22.51 -5.34
N GLU A 105 5.25 -23.34 -4.29
CA GLU A 105 6.11 -24.54 -4.26
C GLU A 105 5.71 -25.58 -5.32
N LEU A 106 4.49 -25.48 -5.86
CA LEU A 106 4.07 -26.27 -7.02
C LEU A 106 5.03 -26.05 -8.20
N TYR A 107 5.46 -24.81 -8.44
CA TYR A 107 6.33 -24.49 -9.58
C TYR A 107 7.76 -24.99 -9.39
N GLU A 108 8.22 -25.13 -8.15
CA GLU A 108 9.48 -25.83 -7.85
C GLU A 108 9.35 -27.34 -8.06
N SER A 109 8.24 -27.91 -7.60
CA SER A 109 7.95 -29.36 -7.69
C SER A 109 7.83 -29.87 -9.13
N LEU A 110 7.52 -28.98 -10.09
CA LEU A 110 7.52 -29.31 -11.52
C LEU A 110 8.92 -29.56 -12.09
N GLY A 111 9.99 -29.14 -11.39
CA GLY A 111 11.37 -29.38 -11.80
C GLY A 111 11.79 -28.70 -13.09
N LEU A 112 11.13 -27.59 -13.46
CA LEU A 112 11.46 -26.84 -14.68
C LEU A 112 12.79 -26.11 -14.50
N PRO A 113 13.80 -26.32 -15.37
CA PRO A 113 15.15 -25.78 -15.18
C PRO A 113 15.21 -24.25 -15.22
N THR A 114 14.21 -23.62 -15.82
CA THR A 114 14.09 -22.17 -15.96
C THR A 114 13.30 -21.51 -14.82
N ILE A 115 12.69 -22.28 -13.90
CA ILE A 115 11.99 -21.72 -12.74
C ILE A 115 12.68 -22.17 -11.46
N LYS A 116 13.01 -21.22 -10.60
CA LYS A 116 13.47 -21.50 -9.24
C LYS A 116 12.61 -20.73 -8.25
N VAL A 117 11.99 -21.45 -7.32
CA VAL A 117 11.32 -20.87 -6.17
C VAL A 117 12.31 -20.82 -5.01
N VAL A 118 12.28 -19.74 -4.24
CA VAL A 118 13.13 -19.57 -3.08
C VAL A 118 12.28 -19.19 -1.87
N SER A 119 12.09 -20.16 -0.97
CA SER A 119 11.28 -20.05 0.24
C SER A 119 12.11 -19.98 1.53
N LYS A 120 13.42 -20.20 1.44
CA LYS A 120 14.41 -20.01 2.50
C LYS A 120 15.63 -19.25 1.96
N PRO A 121 16.48 -18.66 2.81
CA PRO A 121 17.70 -17.99 2.35
C PRO A 121 18.58 -18.93 1.52
N GLU A 122 18.90 -18.54 0.28
CA GLU A 122 19.69 -19.34 -0.65
C GLU A 122 20.67 -18.47 -1.44
N ASN A 123 21.89 -18.99 -1.64
CA ASN A 123 22.89 -18.42 -2.54
C ASN A 123 22.90 -19.24 -3.83
N LEU A 124 22.49 -18.61 -4.94
CA LEU A 124 22.26 -19.28 -6.22
C LEU A 124 23.22 -18.77 -7.28
N ARG A 125 23.56 -19.65 -8.22
CA ARG A 125 24.19 -19.30 -9.49
C ARG A 125 23.26 -19.69 -10.64
N MET A 126 22.90 -18.71 -11.45
CA MET A 126 22.01 -18.89 -12.60
C MET A 126 22.78 -18.63 -13.89
N LYS A 127 22.63 -19.54 -14.86
CA LYS A 127 23.11 -19.28 -16.22
C LYS A 127 22.09 -18.44 -16.94
N THR A 128 22.54 -17.32 -17.50
CA THR A 128 21.74 -16.45 -18.36
C THR A 128 22.41 -16.36 -19.74
N LYS A 129 21.70 -15.83 -20.73
CA LYS A 129 22.26 -15.62 -22.07
C LYS A 129 23.45 -14.63 -22.10
N SER A 130 23.57 -13.75 -21.10
CA SER A 130 24.69 -12.81 -20.96
C SER A 130 25.78 -13.28 -19.99
N GLY A 131 25.74 -14.54 -19.53
CA GLY A 131 26.71 -15.11 -18.59
C GLY A 131 26.10 -15.55 -17.27
N GLU A 132 26.95 -15.96 -16.33
CA GLU A 132 26.52 -16.39 -15.00
C GLU A 132 26.13 -15.18 -14.13
N LEU A 133 25.06 -15.35 -13.35
CA LEU A 133 24.56 -14.39 -12.37
C LEU A 133 24.55 -15.05 -10.99
N GLN A 134 25.06 -14.34 -9.99
CA GLN A 134 24.96 -14.74 -8.59
C GLN A 134 23.77 -14.06 -7.92
N LEU A 135 22.99 -14.82 -7.16
CA LEU A 135 21.82 -14.32 -6.45
C LEU A 135 21.90 -14.66 -4.97
N LEU A 136 21.87 -13.65 -4.12
CA LEU A 136 21.63 -13.81 -2.69
C LEU A 136 20.14 -13.59 -2.45
N CYS A 137 19.39 -14.67 -2.28
CA CYS A 137 17.95 -14.63 -2.15
C CYS A 137 17.55 -14.67 -0.67
N LEU A 138 16.80 -13.67 -0.22
CA LEU A 138 16.31 -13.54 1.16
C LEU A 138 14.77 -13.39 1.18
N PRO A 139 14.03 -14.51 1.27
CA PRO A 139 12.57 -14.49 1.39
C PRO A 139 12.09 -13.82 2.68
N TRP A 140 10.78 -13.59 2.80
CA TRP A 140 10.22 -12.96 4.00
C TRP A 140 10.67 -13.69 5.29
N PRO A 141 11.34 -12.99 6.21
CA PRO A 141 11.90 -13.64 7.40
C PRO A 141 10.81 -13.84 8.47
N THR A 142 10.19 -15.02 8.46
CA THR A 142 9.09 -15.34 9.39
C THR A 142 9.55 -15.45 10.85
N THR A 143 8.85 -14.80 11.76
CA THR A 143 9.07 -14.91 13.23
C THR A 143 8.39 -16.14 13.85
N SER A 144 7.51 -16.82 13.12
CA SER A 144 6.70 -17.95 13.60
C SER A 144 7.53 -19.14 14.11
N ASN A 145 8.66 -19.46 13.46
CA ASN A 145 9.56 -20.55 13.87
C ASN A 145 10.30 -20.30 15.19
N PHE A 146 10.36 -19.05 15.65
CA PHE A 146 10.91 -18.73 16.97
C PHE A 146 9.90 -19.03 18.07
N ARG A 147 8.60 -18.80 17.82
CA ARG A 147 7.53 -18.97 18.81
C ARG A 147 7.33 -20.41 19.28
N THR A 148 7.78 -21.40 18.50
CA THR A 148 7.68 -22.83 18.84
C THR A 148 8.82 -23.33 19.74
N ARG A 149 9.86 -22.53 19.96
CA ARG A 149 10.98 -22.89 20.86
C ARG A 149 10.67 -22.42 22.28
N GLU A 150 10.96 -23.25 23.29
CA GLU A 150 10.71 -22.91 24.70
C GLU A 150 11.42 -21.62 25.14
N GLU A 151 12.59 -21.34 24.56
CA GLU A 151 13.42 -20.15 24.77
C GLU A 151 12.73 -18.84 24.36
N ALA A 152 11.74 -18.87 23.46
CA ALA A 152 11.04 -17.68 22.98
C ALA A 152 9.82 -17.30 23.82
N LYS A 153 9.47 -18.07 24.86
CA LYS A 153 8.33 -17.76 25.74
C LYS A 153 8.59 -16.55 26.66
N SER A 154 9.86 -16.17 26.86
CA SER A 154 10.28 -15.06 27.74
C SER A 154 10.79 -13.82 27.00
N ILE A 155 10.77 -13.82 25.66
CA ILE A 155 11.35 -12.76 24.82
C ILE A 155 10.21 -11.94 24.20
N SER A 156 10.36 -10.61 24.16
CA SER A 156 9.38 -9.71 23.54
C SER A 156 9.33 -9.90 22.01
N ARG A 157 8.25 -9.43 21.36
CA ARG A 157 8.11 -9.56 19.89
C ARG A 157 9.17 -8.74 19.17
N GLU A 158 9.53 -7.60 19.74
CA GLU A 158 10.55 -6.66 19.27
C GLU A 158 11.94 -7.30 19.31
N GLU A 159 12.30 -7.96 20.40
CA GLU A 159 13.57 -8.69 20.52
C GLU A 159 13.65 -9.87 19.53
N ILE A 160 12.54 -10.57 19.29
CA ILE A 160 12.48 -11.63 18.26
C ILE A 160 12.73 -11.02 16.87
N ALA A 161 12.08 -9.90 16.53
CA ALA A 161 12.26 -9.22 15.26
C ALA A 161 13.73 -8.78 15.07
N GLN A 162 14.36 -8.22 16.11
CA GLN A 162 15.77 -7.81 16.08
C GLN A 162 16.73 -9.00 15.88
N GLU A 163 16.50 -10.11 16.60
CA GLU A 163 17.32 -11.32 16.45
C GLU A 163 17.17 -11.94 15.05
N VAL A 164 15.98 -11.87 14.46
CA VAL A 164 15.74 -12.29 13.06
C VAL A 164 16.57 -11.44 12.10
N VAL A 165 16.49 -10.10 12.19
CA VAL A 165 17.28 -9.19 11.36
C VAL A 165 18.77 -9.49 11.50
N LYS A 166 19.26 -9.65 12.75
CA LYS A 166 20.66 -9.97 13.03
C LYS A 166 21.13 -11.25 12.33
N ARG A 167 20.32 -12.32 12.35
CA ARG A 167 20.66 -13.58 11.66
C ARG A 167 20.65 -13.44 10.14
N CYS A 168 19.68 -12.72 9.59
CA CYS A 168 19.62 -12.42 8.17
C CYS A 168 20.86 -11.63 7.72
N ASN A 169 21.25 -10.60 8.46
CA ASN A 169 22.43 -9.78 8.18
C ASN A 169 23.73 -10.60 8.27
N ALA A 170 23.86 -11.44 9.31
CA ALA A 170 25.01 -12.33 9.43
C ALA A 170 25.13 -13.30 8.24
N TRP A 171 23.99 -13.86 7.80
CA TRP A 171 23.95 -14.72 6.62
C TRP A 171 24.32 -13.95 5.35
N LEU A 172 23.71 -12.78 5.10
CA LEU A 172 23.99 -11.96 3.93
C LEU A 172 25.48 -11.59 3.83
N THR A 173 26.08 -11.12 4.93
CA THR A 173 27.50 -10.77 4.98
C THR A 173 28.39 -11.98 4.67
N GLN A 174 28.13 -13.13 5.31
CA GLN A 174 28.89 -14.36 5.05
C GLN A 174 28.76 -14.81 3.59
N GLN A 175 27.56 -14.74 3.01
CA GLN A 175 27.36 -15.14 1.62
C GLN A 175 27.99 -14.16 0.63
N ALA A 176 28.00 -12.87 0.94
CA ALA A 176 28.64 -11.84 0.13
C ALA A 176 30.17 -12.01 0.06
N GLU A 177 30.81 -12.52 1.12
CA GLU A 177 32.24 -12.87 1.14
C GLU A 177 32.57 -14.04 0.19
N LEU A 178 31.62 -14.96 -0.04
CA LEU A 178 31.79 -16.13 -0.90
C LEU A 178 31.50 -15.83 -2.39
N LEU A 179 31.10 -14.60 -2.73
CA LEU A 179 30.81 -14.21 -4.10
C LEU A 179 32.09 -14.14 -4.94
N ASP A 180 31.99 -14.57 -6.20
CA ASP A 180 33.02 -14.32 -7.19
C ASP A 180 32.88 -12.86 -7.64
N LYS A 181 33.84 -12.03 -7.24
CA LYS A 181 33.77 -10.58 -7.46
C LYS A 181 33.89 -10.20 -8.94
N THR A 182 34.22 -11.14 -9.82
CA THR A 182 34.25 -10.94 -11.27
C THR A 182 32.88 -11.11 -11.94
N LEU A 183 31.95 -11.80 -11.28
CA LEU A 183 30.61 -12.07 -11.81
C LEU A 183 29.60 -11.02 -11.32
N PRO A 184 28.53 -10.74 -12.09
CA PRO A 184 27.43 -9.93 -11.61
C PRO A 184 26.72 -10.63 -10.44
N SER A 185 26.38 -9.85 -9.40
CA SER A 185 25.79 -10.34 -8.17
C SER A 185 24.64 -9.45 -7.73
N VAL A 186 23.50 -10.06 -7.43
CA VAL A 186 22.28 -9.35 -7.06
C VAL A 186 21.73 -9.91 -5.75
N ILE A 187 21.27 -9.03 -4.88
CA ILE A 187 20.44 -9.43 -3.74
C ILE A 187 18.98 -9.36 -4.19
N LEU A 188 18.22 -10.44 -3.98
CA LEU A 188 16.77 -10.48 -4.15
C LEU A 188 16.14 -10.69 -2.78
N ALA A 189 15.45 -9.69 -2.22
CA ALA A 189 14.93 -9.76 -0.86
C ALA A 189 13.49 -9.26 -0.73
N HIS A 190 12.69 -9.91 0.12
CA HIS A 190 11.34 -9.47 0.47
C HIS A 190 11.35 -9.07 1.95
N VAL A 191 11.52 -7.78 2.22
CA VAL A 191 11.83 -7.25 3.55
C VAL A 191 11.24 -5.86 3.74
N ASN A 192 11.06 -5.48 5.00
CA ASN A 192 10.79 -4.09 5.39
C ASN A 192 12.11 -3.35 5.65
N ILE A 193 12.27 -2.15 5.07
CA ILE A 193 13.40 -1.24 5.36
C ILE A 193 12.88 0.04 6.02
N ALA A 194 13.52 0.47 7.11
CA ALA A 194 13.06 1.60 7.94
C ALA A 194 12.86 2.92 7.17
N SER A 195 13.69 3.18 6.17
CA SER A 195 13.62 4.38 5.33
C SER A 195 12.56 4.32 4.22
N ALA A 196 11.87 3.18 4.03
CA ALA A 196 10.90 3.01 2.97
C ALA A 196 9.59 3.76 3.24
N ILE A 197 9.02 4.32 2.17
CA ILE A 197 7.73 5.03 2.20
C ILE A 197 6.61 4.07 1.84
N PHE A 198 5.77 3.75 2.83
CA PHE A 198 4.61 2.85 2.70
C PHE A 198 3.35 3.54 2.19
N SER A 199 2.48 2.77 1.54
CA SER A 199 1.20 3.20 1.01
C SER A 199 0.07 2.22 1.31
N GLY A 200 -1.18 2.65 1.16
CA GLY A 200 -2.33 1.73 1.19
C GLY A 200 -2.42 0.78 2.39
N THR A 201 -2.65 -0.49 2.07
CA THR A 201 -2.86 -1.58 3.04
C THR A 201 -1.64 -1.89 3.90
N GLU A 202 -0.44 -1.60 3.40
CA GLU A 202 0.84 -1.91 4.06
C GLU A 202 0.99 -1.15 5.38
N LYS A 203 0.47 0.08 5.44
CA LYS A 203 0.43 0.87 6.69
C LYS A 203 -0.33 0.18 7.82
N ARG A 204 -1.25 -0.74 7.49
CA ARG A 204 -2.00 -1.53 8.48
C ARG A 204 -1.26 -2.80 8.91
N ALA A 205 -0.28 -3.28 8.13
CA ALA A 205 0.56 -4.42 8.50
C ALA A 205 1.48 -4.09 9.69
N MET A 206 1.83 -2.81 9.89
CA MET A 206 2.67 -2.28 10.97
C MET A 206 2.09 -2.40 12.41
N ILE A 207 0.96 -3.09 12.61
CA ILE A 207 0.36 -3.31 13.93
C ILE A 207 1.16 -4.38 14.72
N THR A 208 1.94 -5.22 14.03
CA THR A 208 2.88 -6.16 14.65
C THR A 208 4.31 -5.71 14.35
N PRO A 209 5.27 -5.82 15.29
CA PRO A 209 6.67 -5.48 15.02
C PRO A 209 7.26 -6.50 14.05
N ASP A 210 7.20 -6.18 12.76
CA ASP A 210 7.86 -6.95 11.71
C ASP A 210 9.37 -6.69 11.73
N PRO A 211 10.20 -7.68 11.35
CA PRO A 211 11.64 -7.48 11.14
C PRO A 211 11.90 -6.31 10.20
N THR A 212 12.56 -5.26 10.70
CA THR A 212 12.84 -4.03 9.97
C THR A 212 14.35 -3.87 9.81
N PHE A 213 14.79 -3.77 8.56
CA PHE A 213 16.20 -3.66 8.18
C PHE A 213 16.60 -2.20 7.95
N GLU A 214 17.90 -1.94 7.94
CA GLU A 214 18.45 -0.66 7.52
C GLU A 214 18.94 -0.72 6.07
N THR A 215 18.93 0.42 5.37
CA THR A 215 19.46 0.48 4.00
C THR A 215 20.93 0.05 3.93
N SER A 216 21.70 0.32 4.99
CA SER A 216 23.12 -0.08 5.09
C SER A 216 23.33 -1.59 5.10
N ASP A 217 22.35 -2.38 5.55
CA ASP A 217 22.47 -3.84 5.65
C ASP A 217 22.64 -4.49 4.27
N PHE A 218 22.21 -3.80 3.22
CA PHE A 218 22.29 -4.25 1.83
C PHE A 218 23.46 -3.64 1.05
N ARG A 219 24.27 -2.78 1.68
CA ARG A 219 25.47 -2.17 1.07
C ARG A 219 26.68 -3.08 1.22
N LEU A 220 26.58 -4.28 0.65
CA LEU A 220 27.62 -5.31 0.74
C LEU A 220 28.60 -5.23 -0.42
N ASP A 221 29.87 -5.57 -0.15
CA ASP A 221 30.91 -5.57 -1.17
C ASP A 221 30.63 -6.61 -2.27
N GLY A 222 30.86 -6.20 -3.52
CA GLY A 222 30.65 -7.05 -4.69
C GLY A 222 29.17 -7.26 -5.08
N ILE A 223 28.23 -6.48 -4.55
CA ILE A 223 26.83 -6.45 -5.02
C ILE A 223 26.64 -5.35 -6.06
N ASP A 224 25.93 -5.68 -7.14
CA ASP A 224 25.69 -4.77 -8.26
C ASP A 224 24.26 -4.20 -8.27
N TYR A 225 23.30 -4.91 -7.67
CA TYR A 225 21.91 -4.48 -7.60
C TYR A 225 21.21 -5.15 -6.42
N VAL A 226 20.29 -4.42 -5.77
CA VAL A 226 19.43 -4.97 -4.73
C VAL A 226 17.98 -4.82 -5.17
N ALA A 227 17.38 -5.95 -5.52
CA ALA A 227 15.99 -6.11 -5.90
C ALA A 227 15.14 -6.40 -4.66
N LEU A 228 14.35 -5.43 -4.22
CA LEU A 228 13.48 -5.55 -3.06
C LEU A 228 12.01 -5.75 -3.44
N GLY A 229 11.27 -6.51 -2.64
CA GLY A 229 9.80 -6.57 -2.63
C GLY A 229 9.25 -6.35 -1.22
N HIS A 230 7.92 -6.20 -1.10
CA HIS A 230 7.11 -5.90 0.11
C HIS A 230 6.49 -4.50 0.08
N VAL A 231 7.17 -3.54 -0.56
CA VAL A 231 6.72 -2.14 -0.60
C VAL A 231 6.08 -1.80 -1.94
N HIS A 232 4.81 -1.40 -1.93
CA HIS A 232 3.95 -1.19 -3.10
C HIS A 232 4.19 0.14 -3.83
N LYS A 233 5.04 1.00 -3.26
CA LYS A 233 5.46 2.25 -3.89
C LYS A 233 6.86 2.10 -4.46
N PHE A 234 7.01 2.38 -5.76
CA PHE A 234 8.30 2.48 -6.41
C PHE A 234 9.21 3.51 -5.70
N GLN A 235 10.43 3.11 -5.39
CA GLN A 235 11.46 3.97 -4.80
C GLN A 235 12.85 3.32 -4.88
N ASN A 236 13.89 4.16 -5.03
CA ASN A 236 15.28 3.79 -4.83
C ASN A 236 15.73 4.32 -3.47
N LEU A 237 16.14 3.44 -2.56
CA LEU A 237 16.59 3.81 -1.22
C LEU A 237 18.06 4.23 -1.16
N ASN A 238 18.78 4.18 -2.29
CA ASN A 238 20.21 4.41 -2.35
C ASN A 238 20.61 5.44 -3.43
N GLU A 239 19.80 6.49 -3.64
CA GLU A 239 19.99 7.48 -4.71
C GLU A 239 21.37 8.16 -4.73
N ASN A 240 22.00 8.32 -3.56
CA ASN A 240 23.31 8.97 -3.45
C ASN A 240 24.50 8.03 -3.73
N TYR A 241 24.25 6.77 -4.10
CA TYR A 241 25.27 5.75 -4.29
C TYR A 241 25.11 5.06 -5.65
N THR A 242 26.20 4.46 -6.13
CA THR A 242 26.27 3.81 -7.45
C THR A 242 25.45 2.52 -7.56
N ILE A 243 25.20 1.83 -6.45
CA ILE A 243 24.46 0.56 -6.43
C ILE A 243 23.01 0.81 -6.05
N PRO A 244 22.04 0.61 -6.97
CA PRO A 244 20.64 0.85 -6.66
C PRO A 244 20.08 -0.18 -5.67
N ILE A 245 19.27 0.30 -4.72
CA ILE A 245 18.49 -0.52 -3.79
C ILE A 245 17.03 -0.17 -4.00
N VAL A 246 16.30 -1.02 -4.74
CA VAL A 246 15.06 -0.59 -5.38
C VAL A 246 13.90 -1.48 -4.95
N TYR A 247 12.82 -0.84 -4.50
CA TYR A 247 11.49 -1.42 -4.53
C TYR A 247 10.82 -1.02 -5.84
N PRO A 248 10.35 -1.98 -6.67
CA PRO A 248 9.67 -1.67 -7.93
C PRO A 248 8.24 -1.19 -7.67
N GLY A 249 7.70 -1.41 -6.47
CA GLY A 249 6.28 -1.24 -6.19
C GLY A 249 5.44 -2.41 -6.68
N SER A 250 4.14 -2.35 -6.40
CA SER A 250 3.18 -3.27 -7.00
C SER A 250 2.93 -2.90 -8.46
N ILE A 251 2.58 -3.89 -9.27
CA ILE A 251 2.25 -3.66 -10.68
C ILE A 251 0.89 -2.98 -10.87
N GLU A 252 0.00 -3.05 -9.87
CA GLU A 252 -1.36 -2.52 -9.93
C GLU A 252 -1.78 -1.95 -8.56
N ARG A 253 -2.74 -1.02 -8.54
CA ARG A 253 -3.27 -0.38 -7.33
C ARG A 253 -4.22 -1.31 -6.57
N ILE A 254 -3.90 -1.55 -5.30
CA ILE A 254 -4.74 -2.38 -4.44
C ILE A 254 -5.87 -1.56 -3.83
N ASP A 255 -5.58 -0.35 -3.35
CA ASP A 255 -6.56 0.51 -2.69
C ASP A 255 -6.32 2.02 -2.92
N PHE A 256 -7.18 2.83 -2.32
CA PHE A 256 -7.11 4.30 -2.42
C PHE A 256 -5.90 4.93 -1.70
N GLY A 257 -5.17 4.21 -0.85
CA GLY A 257 -3.93 4.71 -0.28
C GLY A 257 -2.76 4.67 -1.27
N GLU A 258 -2.92 3.98 -2.39
CA GLU A 258 -1.97 3.93 -3.51
C GLU A 258 -2.41 4.81 -4.69
N GLU A 259 -3.46 5.62 -4.52
CA GLU A 259 -4.08 6.46 -5.55
C GLU A 259 -3.05 7.33 -6.30
N LYS A 260 -2.10 7.92 -5.57
CA LYS A 260 -1.07 8.82 -6.10
C LYS A 260 0.21 8.12 -6.53
N ASN A 261 0.31 6.81 -6.33
CA ASN A 261 1.50 6.07 -6.67
C ASN A 261 1.49 5.72 -8.16
N GLU A 262 2.62 5.90 -8.81
CA GLU A 262 2.89 5.27 -10.09
C GLU A 262 3.09 3.76 -9.87
N LYS A 263 2.62 2.94 -10.81
CA LYS A 263 2.64 1.48 -10.71
C LYS A 263 3.38 0.92 -11.90
N GLY A 264 4.17 -0.12 -11.67
CA GLY A 264 5.11 -0.56 -12.69
C GLY A 264 6.03 -1.63 -12.20
N PHE A 265 7.14 -1.76 -12.91
CA PHE A 265 8.22 -2.66 -12.59
C PHE A 265 9.54 -2.05 -13.07
N VAL A 266 10.65 -2.70 -12.76
CA VAL A 266 11.98 -2.16 -13.07
C VAL A 266 12.71 -3.08 -14.05
N ILE A 267 13.38 -2.49 -15.03
CA ILE A 267 14.42 -3.18 -15.80
C ILE A 267 15.76 -2.61 -15.36
N ALA A 268 16.54 -3.42 -14.65
CA ALA A 268 17.90 -3.06 -14.24
C ALA A 268 18.91 -3.60 -15.25
N GLU A 269 19.89 -2.79 -15.62
CA GLU A 269 20.98 -3.16 -16.52
C GLU A 269 22.33 -2.99 -15.81
N ILE A 270 22.95 -4.12 -15.47
CA ILE A 270 24.34 -4.18 -15.02
C ILE A 270 25.20 -4.08 -16.28
N LYS A 271 25.77 -2.89 -16.55
CA LYS A 271 26.62 -2.64 -17.73
C LYS A 271 27.99 -3.27 -17.55
N GLU A 272 28.55 -3.06 -16.37
CA GLU A 272 29.78 -3.69 -15.89
C GLU A 272 29.72 -3.82 -14.36
N LYS A 273 30.62 -4.60 -13.77
CA LYS A 273 30.68 -4.79 -12.32
C LYS A 273 30.73 -3.44 -11.60
N GLY A 274 29.85 -3.27 -10.61
CA GLY A 274 29.70 -2.04 -9.82
C GLY A 274 28.97 -0.89 -10.52
N LYS A 275 28.49 -1.08 -11.76
CA LYS A 275 27.76 -0.05 -12.52
C LYS A 275 26.43 -0.59 -13.03
N THR A 276 25.39 -0.27 -12.29
CA THR A 276 24.02 -0.64 -12.62
C THR A 276 23.18 0.61 -12.86
N GLU A 277 22.53 0.64 -14.00
CA GLU A 277 21.46 1.59 -14.30
C GLU A 277 20.13 0.85 -14.21
N PHE A 278 19.04 1.58 -14.01
CA PHE A 278 17.71 0.97 -14.06
C PHE A 278 16.71 1.95 -14.64
N GLU A 279 15.66 1.39 -15.25
CA GLU A 279 14.53 2.11 -15.80
C GLU A 279 13.26 1.60 -15.12
N PHE A 280 12.45 2.51 -14.58
CA PHE A 280 11.11 2.19 -14.13
C PHE A 280 10.16 2.21 -15.32
N ILE A 281 9.45 1.11 -15.54
CA ILE A 281 8.49 0.94 -16.62
C ILE A 281 7.07 1.06 -16.03
N PRO A 282 6.35 2.16 -16.30
CA PRO A 282 4.99 2.31 -15.83
C PRO A 282 4.06 1.32 -16.53
N THR A 283 3.07 0.85 -15.77
CA THR A 283 1.99 -0.01 -16.27
C THR A 283 0.74 0.82 -16.53
N ASN A 284 -0.20 0.25 -17.28
CA ASN A 284 -1.54 0.82 -17.45
C ASN A 284 -2.47 0.51 -16.25
N ALA A 285 -1.93 0.57 -15.03
CA ALA A 285 -2.68 0.27 -13.81
C ALA A 285 -3.92 1.15 -13.68
N ARG A 286 -5.04 0.53 -13.28
CA ARG A 286 -6.33 1.20 -13.12
C ARG A 286 -6.19 2.43 -12.22
N GLY A 287 -6.64 3.57 -12.71
CA GLY A 287 -6.62 4.81 -11.94
C GLY A 287 -7.62 4.76 -10.78
N PHE A 288 -7.19 5.20 -9.60
CA PHE A 288 -8.07 5.52 -8.48
C PHE A 288 -8.22 7.04 -8.41
N LEU A 289 -9.35 7.54 -7.92
CA LEU A 289 -9.57 8.96 -7.74
C LEU A 289 -10.49 9.23 -6.55
N THR A 290 -10.00 10.02 -5.58
CA THR A 290 -10.80 10.56 -4.49
C THR A 290 -11.18 12.00 -4.80
N ILE A 291 -12.46 12.24 -5.05
CA ILE A 291 -13.01 13.59 -5.24
C ILE A 291 -13.52 14.08 -3.89
N LYS A 292 -13.01 15.22 -3.42
CA LYS A 292 -13.43 15.86 -2.16
C LYS A 292 -14.07 17.18 -2.49
N ILE A 293 -15.35 17.34 -2.14
CA ILE A 293 -16.14 18.54 -2.40
C ILE A 293 -16.63 19.06 -1.05
N ASP A 294 -16.33 20.32 -0.74
CA ASP A 294 -16.88 21.01 0.43
C ASP A 294 -17.92 22.03 -0.06
N VAL A 295 -19.17 21.80 0.31
CA VAL A 295 -20.31 22.67 -0.04
C VAL A 295 -20.98 23.23 1.21
N THR A 296 -20.32 23.21 2.38
CA THR A 296 -20.89 23.75 3.60
C THR A 296 -21.26 25.22 3.44
N ASP A 297 -20.46 26.03 2.76
CA ASP A 297 -20.73 27.46 2.56
C ASP A 297 -21.50 27.78 1.26
N SER A 298 -22.03 26.76 0.59
CA SER A 298 -22.72 26.92 -0.68
C SER A 298 -24.19 27.31 -0.51
N GLU A 299 -24.66 28.32 -1.23
CA GLU A 299 -26.10 28.64 -1.33
C GLU A 299 -26.88 27.58 -2.12
N ASN A 300 -26.22 26.88 -3.04
CA ASN A 300 -26.80 25.79 -3.81
C ASN A 300 -25.83 24.59 -3.86
N PRO A 301 -25.81 23.77 -2.79
CA PRO A 301 -24.90 22.63 -2.65
C PRO A 301 -24.92 21.68 -3.84
N MET A 302 -26.11 21.35 -4.36
CA MET A 302 -26.24 20.41 -5.48
C MET A 302 -25.65 20.97 -6.79
N ALA A 303 -25.85 22.25 -7.08
CA ALA A 303 -25.28 22.85 -8.30
C ALA A 303 -23.74 22.89 -8.25
N GLN A 304 -23.16 23.16 -7.08
CA GLN A 304 -21.71 23.14 -6.89
C GLN A 304 -21.14 21.73 -7.02
N ILE A 305 -21.77 20.72 -6.39
CA ILE A 305 -21.38 19.31 -6.54
C ILE A 305 -21.38 18.92 -8.03
N GLU A 306 -22.44 19.27 -8.78
CA GLU A 306 -22.52 18.95 -10.20
C GLU A 306 -21.40 19.61 -11.01
N LYS A 307 -21.06 20.87 -10.72
CA LYS A 307 -19.99 21.60 -11.39
C LYS A 307 -18.63 20.94 -11.15
N GLU A 308 -18.31 20.61 -9.89
CA GLU A 308 -17.03 20.02 -9.52
C GLU A 308 -16.89 18.58 -10.05
N LEU A 309 -17.93 17.76 -9.95
CA LEU A 309 -17.90 16.40 -10.51
C LEU A 309 -17.72 16.38 -12.02
N LYS A 310 -18.27 17.35 -12.76
CA LYS A 310 -18.11 17.46 -14.22
C LYS A 310 -16.71 17.92 -14.64
N ALA A 311 -15.98 18.61 -13.76
CA ALA A 311 -14.62 19.06 -14.05
C ALA A 311 -13.59 17.91 -13.97
N GLU A 312 -13.91 16.84 -13.25
CA GLU A 312 -13.01 15.72 -13.01
C GLU A 312 -13.01 14.70 -14.15
N ASN A 313 -11.82 14.21 -14.53
CA ASN A 313 -11.71 13.09 -15.46
C ASN A 313 -11.89 11.76 -14.72
N ILE A 314 -13.14 11.28 -14.69
CA ILE A 314 -13.55 10.06 -14.00
C ILE A 314 -13.54 8.79 -14.87
N SER A 315 -13.39 8.93 -16.18
CA SER A 315 -13.59 7.82 -17.12
C SER A 315 -12.60 6.69 -16.88
N GLY A 316 -13.09 5.46 -16.76
CA GLY A 316 -12.23 4.28 -16.58
C GLY A 316 -11.55 4.16 -15.21
N LYS A 317 -11.85 5.05 -14.25
CA LYS A 317 -11.25 5.06 -12.89
C LYS A 317 -12.17 4.48 -11.82
N ILE A 318 -11.57 4.03 -10.73
CA ILE A 318 -12.25 3.68 -9.48
C ILE A 318 -12.41 4.94 -8.63
N LEU A 319 -13.65 5.30 -8.29
CA LEU A 319 -13.96 6.54 -7.60
C LEU A 319 -14.32 6.36 -6.14
N ARG A 320 -13.89 7.30 -5.32
CA ARG A 320 -14.43 7.58 -3.99
C ARG A 320 -14.79 9.05 -3.93
N VAL A 321 -16.04 9.35 -3.58
CA VAL A 321 -16.49 10.74 -3.43
C VAL A 321 -16.69 11.02 -1.95
N ILE A 322 -16.15 12.14 -1.49
CA ILE A 322 -16.34 12.63 -0.11
C ILE A 322 -16.98 14.01 -0.22
N LEU A 323 -18.20 14.11 0.27
CA LEU A 323 -19.00 15.34 0.26
C LEU A 323 -19.10 15.86 1.68
N LYS A 324 -18.57 17.06 1.92
CA LYS A 324 -18.76 17.77 3.17
C LYS A 324 -19.94 18.72 3.01
N ILE A 325 -20.98 18.52 3.82
CA ILE A 325 -22.28 19.20 3.71
C ILE A 325 -22.72 19.77 5.06
N LYS A 326 -23.53 20.83 5.06
CA LYS A 326 -24.29 21.23 6.25
C LYS A 326 -25.40 20.22 6.52
N LYS A 327 -25.68 19.96 7.79
CA LYS A 327 -26.76 19.04 8.20
C LYS A 327 -28.14 19.46 7.70
N SER A 328 -28.38 20.77 7.55
CA SER A 328 -29.62 21.33 6.99
C SER A 328 -29.85 20.92 5.53
N ASP A 329 -28.78 20.65 4.79
CA ASP A 329 -28.82 20.54 3.33
C ASP A 329 -28.85 19.08 2.87
N GLU A 330 -28.83 18.11 3.80
CA GLU A 330 -28.79 16.68 3.51
C GLU A 330 -29.97 16.23 2.64
N THR A 331 -31.16 16.80 2.86
CA THR A 331 -32.37 16.52 2.08
C THR A 331 -32.36 17.16 0.70
N ALA A 332 -31.54 18.19 0.48
CA ALA A 332 -31.43 18.91 -0.80
C ALA A 332 -30.48 18.20 -1.79
N ILE A 333 -29.70 17.22 -1.33
CA ILE A 333 -28.75 16.50 -2.19
C ILE A 333 -29.44 15.35 -2.94
N ASP A 334 -29.54 15.48 -4.25
CA ASP A 334 -30.07 14.43 -5.13
C ASP A 334 -29.00 13.36 -5.42
N LYS A 335 -29.08 12.25 -4.68
CA LYS A 335 -28.18 11.09 -4.84
C LYS A 335 -28.29 10.45 -6.22
N GLN A 336 -29.49 10.37 -6.81
CA GLN A 336 -29.66 9.76 -8.14
C GLN A 336 -28.97 10.60 -9.23
N LYS A 337 -29.01 11.92 -9.09
CA LYS A 337 -28.31 12.82 -9.99
C LYS A 337 -26.79 12.67 -9.87
N ILE A 338 -26.27 12.53 -8.64
CA ILE A 338 -24.84 12.24 -8.41
C ILE A 338 -24.46 10.91 -9.07
N ASP A 339 -25.23 9.84 -8.84
CA ASP A 339 -24.96 8.53 -9.44
C ASP A 339 -24.91 8.60 -10.97
N LYS A 340 -25.83 9.36 -11.60
CA LYS A 340 -25.83 9.61 -13.05
C LYS A 340 -24.56 10.31 -13.54
N LEU A 341 -24.07 11.31 -12.81
CA LEU A 341 -22.83 12.01 -13.15
C LEU A 341 -21.61 11.09 -13.08
N LEU A 342 -21.64 10.09 -12.20
CA LEU A 342 -20.55 9.16 -11.95
C LEU A 342 -20.60 7.90 -12.83
N GLN A 343 -21.59 7.75 -13.72
CA GLN A 343 -21.76 6.52 -14.53
C GLN A 343 -20.58 6.18 -15.44
N LYS A 344 -19.79 7.19 -15.85
CA LYS A 344 -18.59 6.97 -16.68
C LYS A 344 -17.41 6.37 -15.90
N ALA A 345 -17.49 6.35 -14.57
CA ALA A 345 -16.52 5.66 -13.74
C ALA A 345 -16.50 4.17 -14.05
N PHE A 346 -15.32 3.56 -13.96
CA PHE A 346 -15.23 2.11 -14.00
C PHE A 346 -15.94 1.47 -12.81
N TYR A 347 -15.74 2.03 -11.61
CA TYR A 347 -16.37 1.57 -10.38
C TYR A 347 -16.54 2.73 -9.39
N LEU A 348 -17.68 2.79 -8.71
CA LEU A 348 -17.92 3.73 -7.62
C LEU A 348 -17.80 2.99 -6.29
N ALA A 349 -16.73 3.24 -5.54
CA ALA A 349 -16.43 2.54 -4.29
C ALA A 349 -17.36 2.95 -3.15
N LYS A 350 -17.52 4.27 -2.96
CA LYS A 350 -18.49 4.85 -2.03
C LYS A 350 -18.66 6.35 -2.28
N ILE A 351 -19.81 6.87 -1.87
CA ILE A 351 -20.06 8.29 -1.62
C ILE A 351 -20.18 8.45 -0.10
N GLU A 352 -19.27 9.22 0.49
CA GLU A 352 -19.21 9.47 1.93
C GLU A 352 -19.69 10.90 2.21
N PHE A 353 -20.68 11.03 3.10
CA PHE A 353 -21.20 12.32 3.54
C PHE A 353 -20.61 12.67 4.90
N ILE A 354 -19.88 13.78 4.97
CA ILE A 354 -19.37 14.35 6.23
C ILE A 354 -20.25 15.53 6.57
N THR A 355 -21.09 15.39 7.59
CA THR A 355 -21.97 16.48 8.04
C THR A 355 -21.24 17.36 9.05
N GLU A 356 -21.12 18.64 8.76
CA GLU A 356 -20.73 19.62 9.77
C GLU A 356 -21.96 19.96 10.61
N GLU A 357 -21.91 19.70 11.92
CA GLU A 357 -22.95 20.19 12.83
C GLU A 357 -22.84 21.71 12.87
N GLU A 358 -23.95 22.40 12.61
CA GLU A 358 -24.06 23.80 13.03
C GLU A 358 -23.67 23.84 14.51
N LYS A 359 -22.77 24.76 14.89
CA LYS A 359 -22.52 25.09 16.29
C LYS A 359 -23.87 25.47 16.90
N ARG A 360 -24.60 24.48 17.45
CA ARG A 360 -25.85 24.70 18.17
C ARG A 360 -25.51 25.77 19.20
N ARG A 361 -26.17 26.93 19.13
CA ARG A 361 -26.21 27.85 20.27
C ARG A 361 -26.64 27.00 21.47
N LYS A 362 -25.68 26.65 22.33
CA LYS A 362 -25.89 25.72 23.44
C LYS A 362 -27.09 26.23 24.23
N ARG A 363 -28.23 25.52 24.19
CA ARG A 363 -29.42 25.88 24.96
C ARG A 363 -29.01 26.16 26.41
N ILE A 364 -29.40 27.32 26.91
CA ILE A 364 -29.15 27.68 28.30
C ILE A 364 -30.20 26.89 29.09
N PHE A 365 -29.73 25.92 29.87
CA PHE A 365 -30.56 25.29 30.88
C PHE A 365 -30.43 26.15 32.12
N VAL A 366 -31.51 26.87 32.44
CA VAL A 366 -31.69 27.53 33.74
C VAL A 366 -32.53 26.57 34.56
N THR A 367 -32.00 26.09 35.69
CA THR A 367 -32.76 25.27 36.64
C THR A 367 -33.50 26.18 37.63
N LYS A 368 -34.63 25.72 38.15
CA LYS A 368 -35.51 26.54 39.02
C LYS A 368 -34.86 26.97 40.34
N ASP A 369 -33.77 26.31 40.73
CA ASP A 369 -33.02 26.55 41.96
C ASP A 369 -31.80 27.47 41.76
N GLU A 370 -31.57 28.01 40.56
CA GLU A 370 -30.45 28.92 40.29
C GLU A 370 -30.83 30.37 40.60
N ASN A 371 -29.96 31.09 41.32
CA ASN A 371 -30.12 32.52 41.53
C ASN A 371 -30.01 33.29 40.19
N LEU A 372 -30.59 34.50 40.13
CA LEU A 372 -30.64 35.28 38.90
C LEU A 372 -29.23 35.65 38.43
N GLN A 373 -28.35 35.97 39.38
CA GLN A 373 -26.98 36.38 39.10
C GLN A 373 -26.19 35.29 38.33
N ASP A 374 -26.28 34.03 38.75
CA ASP A 374 -25.61 32.90 38.11
C ASP A 374 -26.23 32.57 36.75
N SER A 375 -27.55 32.74 36.63
CA SER A 375 -28.28 32.59 35.37
C SER A 375 -27.82 33.63 34.33
N VAL A 376 -27.69 34.89 34.75
CA VAL A 376 -27.21 35.99 33.90
C VAL A 376 -25.73 35.82 33.56
N LYS A 377 -24.87 35.41 34.52
CA LYS A 377 -23.46 35.08 34.26
C LYS A 377 -23.31 33.99 33.21
N LYS A 378 -24.12 32.93 33.27
CA LYS A 378 -24.12 31.87 32.24
C LYS A 378 -24.57 32.35 30.87
N TYR A 379 -25.54 33.28 30.83
CA TYR A 379 -25.99 33.91 29.59
C TYR A 379 -24.88 34.77 28.96
N LEU A 380 -24.23 35.63 29.75
CA LEU A 380 -23.20 36.56 29.28
C LEU A 380 -21.93 35.84 28.82
N ARG A 381 -21.50 34.75 29.48
CA ARG A 381 -20.34 33.93 29.08
C ARG A 381 -20.41 33.35 27.66
N LYS A 382 -21.58 33.37 27.00
CA LYS A 382 -21.77 32.87 25.63
C LYS A 382 -22.15 33.96 24.62
N ARG A 383 -22.20 35.23 25.04
CA ARG A 383 -22.49 36.41 24.20
C ARG A 383 -21.25 37.28 24.13
N GLU A 384 -20.32 36.91 23.24
CA GLU A 384 -19.08 37.66 23.02
C GLU A 384 -19.33 39.12 22.64
N ASP A 385 -20.47 39.40 21.98
CA ASP A 385 -20.98 40.73 21.63
C ASP A 385 -21.34 41.60 22.85
N LEU A 386 -21.49 41.00 24.03
CA LEU A 386 -21.81 41.70 25.28
C LEU A 386 -20.65 41.69 26.28
N SER A 387 -19.49 41.15 25.90
CA SER A 387 -18.33 40.98 26.80
C SER A 387 -17.86 42.30 27.43
N GLU A 388 -17.80 43.39 26.66
CA GLU A 388 -17.38 44.72 27.13
C GLU A 388 -18.32 45.33 28.19
N HIS A 389 -19.57 44.86 28.23
CA HIS A 389 -20.61 45.37 29.13
C HIS A 389 -20.95 44.39 30.26
N GLN A 390 -20.24 43.26 30.34
CA GLN A 390 -20.58 42.16 31.22
C GLN A 390 -20.63 42.57 32.70
N ASP A 391 -19.62 43.29 33.18
CA ASP A 391 -19.54 43.70 34.58
C ASP A 391 -20.65 44.70 34.94
N LYS A 392 -20.94 45.63 34.02
CA LYS A 392 -21.98 46.65 34.20
C LYS A 392 -23.40 46.05 34.20
N ILE A 393 -23.60 44.98 33.44
CA ILE A 393 -24.87 44.23 33.43
C ILE A 393 -25.04 43.48 34.75
N LEU A 394 -23.98 42.83 35.26
CA LEU A 394 -24.02 42.09 36.53
C LEU A 394 -24.24 43.02 37.73
N GLU A 395 -23.55 44.15 37.79
CA GLU A 395 -23.73 45.16 38.86
C GLU A 395 -25.19 45.66 38.92
N LYS A 396 -25.81 45.84 37.76
CA LYS A 396 -27.20 46.33 37.68
C LYS A 396 -28.22 45.24 38.06
N VAL A 397 -27.89 43.98 37.83
CA VAL A 397 -28.69 42.84 38.30
C VAL A 397 -28.62 42.76 39.84
N ASP A 398 -27.45 42.96 40.43
CA ASP A 398 -27.28 42.96 41.89
C ASP A 398 -28.03 44.12 42.57
N ASP A 399 -28.01 45.32 41.99
CA ASP A 399 -28.81 46.47 42.47
C ASP A 399 -30.32 46.19 42.40
N LEU A 400 -30.78 45.57 41.31
CA LEU A 400 -32.20 45.21 41.16
C LEU A 400 -32.64 44.10 42.14
N GLU A 401 -31.83 43.06 42.34
CA GLU A 401 -32.13 42.00 43.33
C GLU A 401 -32.15 42.56 44.76
N SER A 402 -31.24 43.49 45.08
CA SER A 402 -31.18 44.14 46.38
C SER A 402 -32.43 44.99 46.67
N ARG A 403 -32.97 45.67 45.64
CA ARG A 403 -34.20 46.46 45.77
C ARG A 403 -35.44 45.59 45.92
N ILE A 404 -35.52 44.49 45.17
CA ILE A 404 -36.64 43.53 45.26
C ILE A 404 -36.66 42.81 46.62
N SER A 405 -35.50 42.61 47.25
CA SER A 405 -35.40 41.96 48.56
C SER A 405 -35.69 42.89 49.76
N GLN A 406 -35.91 44.19 49.51
CA GLN A 406 -36.20 45.21 50.52
C GLN A 406 -37.67 45.68 50.53
N GLU A 407 -38.48 45.25 49.55
CA GLU A 407 -39.95 45.29 49.58
C GLU A 407 -40.51 43.95 50.09
#